data_AF-A0A534HAS5-F1
#
_entry.id   AF-A0A534HAS5-F1
#
_cell.length_a   1.000
_cell.length_b   1.000
_cell.length_c   1.000
_cell.angle_alpha   90.00
_cell.angle_beta   90.00
_cell.angle_gamma   90.00
#
_symmetry.space_group_name_H-M   'P 1'
#
loop_
_entity.id
_entity.type
_entity.pdbx_description
1 polymer ?
#
loop_
_entity_poly.entity_id
_entity_poly.type
_entity_poly.pdbx_seq_one_letter_code
_entity_poly.pdbx_strand_id
1 'polypeptide(L)'
;MHRPPRSQLARPLTVAAALAALTPAAGPAAAASPAAASPGSVPHGLDLAGIDRAAAPGDDFFRYANGNWLKATEIPPDRSSYGTSAMLAELTTQRTVDLIRAAADGAAAGSEAAKIGDY
;
A
#
# COMPACT_ATOMS: atom_id res chain seq x y z
N MET A 1 15.08 68.49 0.11
CA MET A 1 13.90 68.40 1.00
C MET A 1 14.12 67.18 1.91
N HIS A 2 14.83 67.19 3.03
CA HIS A 2 14.94 68.10 4.19
C HIS A 2 13.84 67.91 5.28
N ARG A 3 14.34 67.62 6.49
CA ARG A 3 13.76 67.22 7.81
C ARG A 3 13.09 68.40 8.56
N PRO A 4 12.69 68.32 9.87
CA PRO A 4 12.33 67.19 10.77
C PRO A 4 10.84 67.39 11.21
N PRO A 5 10.34 67.36 12.48
CA PRO A 5 10.76 66.77 13.80
C PRO A 5 10.45 65.26 13.87
N ARG A 6 10.61 64.45 14.95
CA ARG A 6 11.18 64.52 16.33
C ARG A 6 10.33 65.02 17.53
N SER A 7 9.58 64.09 18.14
CA SER A 7 9.23 64.11 19.58
C SER A 7 9.88 62.92 20.29
N GLN A 8 10.22 63.07 21.58
CA GLN A 8 11.11 62.14 22.29
C GLN A 8 10.39 61.18 23.26
N LEU A 9 10.95 59.96 23.36
CA LEU A 9 11.16 59.14 24.57
C LEU A 9 10.12 59.19 25.71
N ALA A 10 9.41 58.07 25.88
CA ALA A 10 9.07 57.53 27.20
C ALA A 10 9.21 56.00 27.18
N ARG A 11 9.79 55.42 28.23
CA ARG A 11 10.16 53.99 28.31
C ARG A 11 9.00 53.17 28.88
N PRO A 12 8.60 52.03 28.29
CA PRO A 12 7.86 50.99 29.00
C PRO A 12 8.81 49.98 29.66
N LEU A 13 8.36 49.37 30.76
CA LEU A 13 9.10 48.40 31.57
C LEU A 13 9.52 47.16 30.76
N THR A 14 10.72 46.64 31.04
CA THR A 14 11.12 45.29 30.67
C THR A 14 10.33 44.29 31.53
N VAL A 15 9.26 43.71 31.00
CA VAL A 15 8.65 42.50 31.58
C VAL A 15 9.46 41.30 31.11
N ALA A 16 10.12 40.61 32.05
CA ALA A 16 10.87 39.40 31.75
C ALA A 16 9.90 38.23 31.47
N ALA A 17 9.72 37.88 30.20
CA ALA A 17 9.03 36.66 29.81
C ALA A 17 9.99 35.47 29.93
N ALA A 18 9.73 34.57 30.86
CA ALA A 18 10.52 33.34 31.01
C ALA A 18 10.26 32.41 29.82
N LEU A 19 11.32 32.00 29.11
CA LEU A 19 11.25 30.92 28.13
C LEU A 19 11.02 29.60 28.88
N ALA A 20 9.80 29.06 28.80
CA ALA A 20 9.55 27.67 29.14
C ALA A 20 10.27 26.78 28.12
N ALA A 21 11.17 25.90 28.59
CA ALA A 21 11.91 25.00 27.73
C ALA A 21 10.98 23.92 27.14
N LEU A 22 10.91 23.85 25.81
CA LEU A 22 10.22 22.78 25.09
C LEU A 22 11.11 21.54 25.05
N THR A 23 10.89 20.61 25.97
CA THR A 23 11.48 19.26 25.90
C THR A 23 10.71 18.42 24.88
N PRO A 24 11.34 17.94 23.78
CA PRO A 24 10.69 17.00 22.89
C PRO A 24 10.62 15.63 23.58
N ALA A 25 9.40 15.22 23.96
CA ALA A 25 9.15 13.86 24.42
C ALA A 25 9.32 12.89 23.24
N ALA A 26 10.46 12.19 23.19
CA ALA A 26 10.69 11.11 22.24
C ALA A 26 9.77 9.93 22.60
N GLY A 27 8.60 9.86 21.96
CA GLY A 27 7.74 8.68 22.00
C GLY A 27 8.48 7.47 21.42
N PRO A 28 8.14 6.24 21.85
CA PRO A 28 8.78 5.03 21.34
C PRO A 28 8.62 4.97 19.82
N ALA A 29 9.74 4.88 19.11
CA ALA A 29 9.74 4.69 17.67
C ALA A 29 8.97 3.40 17.35
N ALA A 30 7.84 3.53 16.65
CA ALA A 30 7.10 2.38 16.17
C ALA A 30 8.04 1.54 15.29
N ALA A 31 8.44 0.37 15.78
CA ALA A 31 9.28 -0.55 15.04
C ALA A 31 8.54 -0.90 13.75
N ALA A 32 9.08 -0.47 12.61
CA ALA A 32 8.52 -0.83 11.32
C ALA A 32 8.57 -2.36 11.20
N SER A 33 7.40 -3.01 11.22
CA SER A 33 7.33 -4.45 10.96
C SER A 33 8.03 -4.72 9.63
N PRO A 34 8.92 -5.72 9.55
CA PRO A 34 9.54 -6.08 8.29
C PRO A 34 8.42 -6.42 7.30
N ALA A 35 8.34 -5.67 6.21
CA ALA A 35 7.38 -5.95 5.16
C ALA A 35 7.65 -7.37 4.66
N ALA A 36 6.73 -8.29 4.94
CA ALA A 36 6.86 -9.66 4.50
C ALA A 36 6.98 -9.67 2.97
N ALA A 37 8.12 -10.13 2.46
CA ALA A 37 8.36 -10.16 1.02
C ALA A 37 7.29 -11.05 0.37
N SER A 38 6.44 -10.45 -0.46
CA SER A 38 5.40 -11.17 -1.17
C SER A 38 6.02 -12.32 -1.99
N PRO A 39 5.43 -13.53 -1.97
CA PRO A 39 5.88 -14.60 -2.84
C PRO A 39 5.74 -14.16 -4.30
N GLY A 40 6.82 -14.33 -5.08
CA GLY A 40 6.90 -13.82 -6.46
C GLY A 40 7.61 -12.47 -6.60
N SER A 41 8.70 -12.22 -5.87
CA SER A 41 9.56 -11.05 -6.07
C SER A 41 10.28 -11.11 -7.44
N VAL A 42 9.60 -10.62 -8.48
CA VAL A 42 10.20 -10.39 -9.79
C VAL A 42 11.05 -9.11 -9.73
N PRO A 43 12.25 -9.05 -10.35
CA PRO A 43 13.08 -7.85 -10.36
C PRO A 43 12.27 -6.60 -10.75
N HIS A 44 12.28 -5.60 -9.87
CA HIS A 44 11.53 -4.33 -10.02
C HIS A 44 10.00 -4.46 -10.19
N GLY A 45 9.42 -5.62 -9.90
CA GLY A 45 7.98 -5.89 -10.03
C GLY A 45 7.48 -6.10 -11.46
N LEU A 46 8.38 -6.35 -12.43
CA LEU A 46 8.04 -6.55 -13.84
C LEU A 46 8.24 -8.00 -14.28
N ASP A 47 7.19 -8.66 -14.77
CA ASP A 47 7.33 -9.99 -15.40
C ASP A 47 8.04 -9.91 -16.75
N LEU A 48 9.35 -10.16 -16.72
CA LEU A 48 10.20 -10.20 -17.92
C LEU A 48 10.00 -11.47 -18.77
N ALA A 49 9.32 -12.50 -18.25
CA ALA A 49 9.00 -13.72 -19.01
C ALA A 49 7.76 -13.53 -19.89
N GLY A 50 6.79 -12.71 -19.45
CA GLY A 50 5.63 -12.28 -20.22
C GLY A 50 5.95 -11.52 -21.53
N ILE A 51 7.15 -10.92 -21.61
CA ILE A 51 7.59 -10.08 -22.75
C ILE A 51 7.85 -10.92 -24.01
N ASP A 52 7.10 -10.63 -25.07
CA ASP A 52 7.31 -11.17 -26.42
C ASP A 52 8.17 -10.22 -27.27
N ARG A 53 9.45 -10.55 -27.40
CA ARG A 53 10.42 -9.77 -28.19
C ARG A 53 10.25 -9.93 -29.72
N ALA A 54 9.31 -10.76 -30.19
CA ALA A 54 8.97 -10.82 -31.62
C ALA A 54 8.06 -9.66 -32.05
N ALA A 55 7.33 -9.03 -31.12
CA ALA A 55 6.61 -7.78 -31.37
C ALA A 55 7.55 -6.59 -31.13
N ALA A 56 7.59 -5.62 -32.05
CA ALA A 56 8.32 -4.39 -31.82
C ALA A 56 7.53 -3.50 -30.83
N PRO A 57 8.17 -2.96 -29.77
CA PRO A 57 7.46 -2.18 -28.75
C PRO A 57 6.87 -0.85 -29.25
N GLY A 58 7.32 -0.36 -30.41
CA GLY A 58 6.76 0.83 -31.07
C GLY A 58 5.51 0.54 -31.92
N ASP A 59 5.31 -0.71 -32.35
CA ASP A 59 4.20 -1.10 -33.22
C ASP A 59 3.01 -1.61 -32.40
N ASP A 60 3.27 -2.48 -31.41
CA ASP A 60 2.27 -2.99 -30.47
C ASP A 60 2.92 -3.24 -29.10
N PHE A 61 2.87 -2.23 -28.24
CA PHE A 61 3.42 -2.32 -26.89
C PHE A 61 2.68 -3.34 -26.01
N PHE A 62 1.39 -3.58 -26.25
CA PHE A 62 0.61 -4.52 -25.45
C PHE A 62 1.05 -5.96 -25.75
N ARG A 63 1.25 -6.31 -27.03
CA ARG A 63 1.83 -7.60 -27.43
C ARG A 63 3.30 -7.71 -27.05
N TYR A 64 4.09 -6.65 -27.16
CA TYR A 64 5.47 -6.69 -26.66
C TYR A 64 5.52 -7.02 -25.17
N ALA A 65 4.75 -6.33 -24.32
CA ALA A 65 4.81 -6.49 -22.88
C ALA A 65 4.16 -7.80 -22.37
N ASN A 66 3.09 -8.28 -23.01
CA ASN A 66 2.26 -9.39 -22.51
C ASN A 66 2.20 -10.61 -23.46
N GLY A 67 2.90 -10.58 -24.59
CA GLY A 67 2.67 -11.52 -25.69
C GLY A 67 2.94 -12.99 -25.37
N ASN A 68 3.87 -13.30 -24.46
CA ASN A 68 4.07 -14.68 -24.03
C ASN A 68 2.98 -15.12 -23.05
N TRP A 69 2.54 -14.22 -22.15
CA TRP A 69 1.41 -14.49 -21.26
C TRP A 69 0.12 -14.77 -22.05
N LEU A 70 -0.14 -13.99 -23.11
CA LEU A 70 -1.29 -14.17 -24.02
C LEU A 70 -1.23 -15.48 -24.82
N LYS A 71 -0.04 -16.04 -25.10
CA LYS A 71 0.12 -17.33 -25.79
C LYS A 71 -0.06 -18.52 -24.84
N ALA A 72 0.35 -18.36 -23.58
CA ALA A 72 0.42 -19.43 -22.59
C ALA A 72 -0.81 -19.54 -21.69
N THR A 73 -1.59 -18.46 -21.54
CA THR A 73 -2.72 -18.40 -20.59
C THR A 73 -4.06 -18.60 -21.29
N GLU A 74 -4.76 -19.67 -20.92
CA GLU A 74 -6.15 -19.91 -21.31
C GLU A 74 -7.11 -19.16 -20.37
N ILE A 75 -8.27 -18.75 -20.88
CA ILE A 75 -9.36 -18.21 -20.05
C ILE A 75 -10.09 -19.40 -19.42
N PRO A 76 -10.20 -19.50 -18.08
CA PRO A 76 -10.94 -20.58 -17.43
C PRO A 76 -12.40 -20.68 -17.92
N PRO A 77 -12.96 -21.89 -18.10
CA PRO A 77 -14.25 -22.08 -18.75
C PRO A 77 -15.45 -21.51 -17.97
N ASP A 78 -15.26 -21.20 -16.69
CA ASP A 78 -16.20 -20.48 -15.83
C ASP A 78 -16.21 -18.95 -16.05
N ARG A 79 -15.34 -18.41 -16.92
CA ARG A 79 -15.09 -16.97 -17.07
C ARG A 79 -15.18 -16.49 -18.51
N SER A 80 -15.67 -15.27 -18.68
CA SER A 80 -15.68 -14.56 -19.97
C SER A 80 -14.36 -13.83 -20.26
N SER A 81 -13.49 -13.67 -19.26
CA SER A 81 -12.19 -13.01 -19.39
C SER A 81 -11.25 -13.44 -18.26
N TYR A 82 -9.94 -13.33 -18.49
CA TYR A 82 -8.92 -13.60 -17.48
C TYR A 82 -7.75 -12.63 -17.63
N GLY A 83 -7.04 -12.35 -16.54
CA GLY A 83 -6.01 -11.31 -16.47
C GLY A 83 -5.75 -10.87 -15.03
N THR A 84 -4.89 -9.86 -14.84
CA THR A 84 -4.37 -9.45 -13.51
C THR A 84 -5.45 -9.18 -12.47
N SER A 85 -6.53 -8.49 -12.83
CA SER A 85 -7.64 -8.22 -11.89
C SER A 85 -8.37 -9.50 -11.47
N ALA A 86 -8.55 -10.47 -12.37
CA ALA A 86 -9.15 -11.76 -12.05
C ALA A 86 -8.22 -12.62 -11.18
N MET A 87 -6.91 -12.62 -11.46
CA MET A 87 -5.90 -13.29 -10.63
C MET A 87 -5.81 -12.69 -9.23
N LEU A 88 -5.89 -11.36 -9.09
CA LEU A 88 -5.89 -10.68 -7.80
C LEU A 88 -7.19 -10.93 -7.01
N ALA A 89 -8.34 -10.93 -7.68
CA ALA A 89 -9.61 -11.28 -7.07
C ALA A 89 -9.59 -12.72 -6.54
N GLU A 90 -9.10 -13.68 -7.33
CA GLU A 90 -8.94 -15.08 -6.94
C GLU A 90 -8.07 -15.22 -5.67
N LEU A 91 -6.87 -14.62 -5.68
CA LEU A 91 -5.96 -14.64 -4.53
C LEU A 91 -6.58 -13.99 -3.28
N THR A 92 -7.40 -12.96 -3.45
CA THR A 92 -8.07 -12.27 -2.35
C THR A 92 -9.20 -13.12 -1.77
N THR A 93 -10.01 -13.76 -2.63
CA THR A 93 -11.05 -14.71 -2.23
C THR A 93 -10.45 -15.90 -1.49
N GLN A 94 -9.42 -16.53 -2.05
CA GLN A 94 -8.73 -17.66 -1.44
C GLN A 94 -8.20 -17.31 -0.04
N ARG A 95 -7.49 -16.18 0.11
CA ARG A 95 -7.00 -15.71 1.42
C ARG A 95 -8.13 -15.40 2.41
N THR A 96 -9.25 -14.86 1.94
CA THR A 96 -10.43 -14.59 2.79
C THR A 96 -11.03 -15.90 3.29
N VAL A 97 -11.18 -16.90 2.42
CA VAL A 97 -11.66 -18.24 2.77
C VAL A 97 -10.71 -18.93 3.76
N ASP A 98 -9.40 -18.81 3.56
CA ASP A 98 -8.41 -19.40 4.48
C ASP A 98 -8.43 -18.73 5.86
N LEU A 99 -8.63 -17.41 5.94
CA LEU A 99 -8.82 -16.69 7.20
C LEU A 99 -10.11 -17.10 7.92
N ILE A 100 -11.22 -17.28 7.19
CA ILE A 100 -12.50 -17.75 7.74
C ILE A 100 -12.33 -19.17 8.32
N ARG A 101 -11.72 -20.08 7.57
CA ARG A 101 -11.44 -21.46 8.02
C ARG A 101 -10.55 -21.47 9.26
N ALA A 102 -9.47 -20.68 9.27
CA ALA A 102 -8.57 -20.59 10.41
C ALA A 102 -9.22 -19.97 11.66
N ALA A 103 -10.22 -19.10 11.50
CA ALA A 103 -10.99 -18.55 12.62
C ALA A 103 -12.02 -19.55 13.18
N ALA A 104 -12.63 -20.37 12.30
CA ALA A 104 -13.60 -21.39 12.68
C ALA A 104 -12.97 -22.65 13.29
N ASP A 105 -11.70 -22.96 12.97
CA ASP A 105 -11.00 -24.11 13.52
C ASP A 105 -10.87 -24.02 15.05
N GLY A 106 -11.34 -25.06 15.75
CA GLY A 106 -11.41 -25.08 17.21
C GLY A 106 -12.39 -24.08 17.85
N ALA A 107 -13.22 -23.38 17.07
CA ALA A 107 -14.16 -22.39 17.61
C ALA A 107 -15.23 -23.04 18.50
N ALA A 108 -15.56 -22.39 19.62
CA ALA A 108 -16.61 -22.87 20.52
C ALA A 108 -17.98 -22.85 19.83
N ALA A 109 -18.78 -23.92 20.01
CA ALA A 109 -20.10 -24.04 19.42
C ALA A 109 -21.00 -22.83 19.77
N GLY A 110 -21.61 -22.21 18.75
CA GLY A 110 -22.45 -21.03 18.91
C GLY A 110 -21.71 -19.68 18.99
N SER A 111 -20.38 -19.67 19.01
CA SER A 111 -19.57 -18.46 18.84
C SER A 111 -19.76 -17.84 17.45
N GLU A 112 -19.37 -16.57 17.29
CA GLU A 112 -19.44 -15.89 15.99
C GLU A 112 -18.53 -16.56 14.95
N ALA A 113 -17.32 -16.98 15.34
CA ALA A 113 -16.39 -17.67 14.45
C ALA A 113 -16.93 -19.02 13.94
N ALA A 114 -17.59 -19.81 14.81
CA ALA A 114 -18.28 -21.04 14.39
C ALA A 114 -19.38 -20.73 13.36
N LYS A 115 -20.26 -19.75 13.65
CA LYS A 115 -21.34 -19.33 12.74
C LYS A 115 -20.84 -18.82 11.39
N ILE A 116 -19.68 -18.17 11.35
CA ILE A 116 -19.05 -17.69 10.11
C ILE A 116 -18.44 -18.85 9.30
N GLY A 117 -17.96 -19.91 9.96
CA GLY A 117 -17.49 -21.13 9.30
C GLY A 117 -18.60 -22.05 8.79
N ASP A 118 -19.79 -22.00 9.41
CA ASP A 118 -20.96 -22.82 9.07
C ASP A 118 -21.82 -22.28 7.90
N TYR A 119 -21.51 -21.09 7.36
CA TYR A 119 -22.29 -20.37 6.32
C TYR A 119 -21.67 -20.49 4.91
#